data_AF-A0A5D2ZHN3-F1
#
_entry.id   AF-A0A5D2ZHN3-F1
#
_cell.length_a   1.000
_cell.length_b   1.000
_cell.length_c   1.000
_cell.angle_alpha   90.00
_cell.angle_beta   90.00
_cell.angle_gamma   90.00
#
_symmetry.space_group_name_H-M   'P 1'
#
loop_
_entity.id
_entity.type
_entity.pdbx_description
1 polymer ?
#
loop_
_entity_poly.entity_id
_entity_poly.type
_entity_poly.pdbx_seq_one_letter_code
_entity_poly.pdbx_strand_id
1 'polypeptide(L)'
;MGGVVGKSESPETKLEAKMVEAMQHRASKGTTIKSFNSIILKFPKIDHTLRKCKAIFEQFDEDSNGAIDHEELKKCLHKLQVCFTEEEIEDLFKACDMNEDMGIKFNEFIVLLCLVYLLKDNATEFEAKSRMGVPNLEATFETLVDAFVLLDKNKDGYVSKNEMVQAINESGERSSGPIATKRFEEMDWDKNGSVSFKEFLFAFTTWVGIEEVGDDDEHH
;
A
#
# COMPACT_ATOMS: atom_id res chain seq x y z
N MET A 1 22.82 -10.34 -38.67
CA MET A 1 22.64 -10.81 -37.27
C MET A 1 22.60 -9.57 -36.39
N GLY A 2 21.40 -9.02 -36.17
CA GLY A 2 21.20 -7.90 -35.25
C GLY A 2 20.77 -8.47 -33.91
N GLY A 3 21.69 -8.50 -32.94
CA GLY A 3 21.34 -8.80 -31.55
C GLY A 3 20.48 -7.67 -31.01
N VAL A 4 19.19 -7.93 -30.84
CA VAL A 4 18.30 -7.05 -30.08
C VAL A 4 18.72 -7.22 -28.63
N VAL A 5 19.28 -6.15 -28.08
CA VAL A 5 19.60 -5.99 -26.66
C VAL A 5 18.34 -6.31 -25.87
N GLY A 6 18.39 -7.38 -25.07
CA GLY A 6 17.38 -7.66 -24.07
C GLY A 6 17.33 -6.46 -23.13
N LYS A 7 16.23 -5.71 -23.16
CA LYS A 7 15.92 -4.79 -22.07
C LYS A 7 15.84 -5.64 -20.82
N SER A 8 16.79 -5.48 -19.92
CA SER A 8 16.67 -5.93 -18.55
C SER A 8 15.46 -5.20 -17.96
N GLU A 9 14.28 -5.83 -17.98
CA GLU A 9 13.14 -5.36 -17.19
C GLU A 9 13.61 -5.28 -15.75
N SER A 10 13.62 -4.07 -15.19
CA SER A 10 14.02 -3.88 -13.80
C SER A 10 13.04 -4.61 -12.90
N PRO A 11 13.50 -5.18 -11.78
CA PRO A 11 12.65 -5.93 -10.87
C PRO A 11 11.39 -5.16 -10.43
N GLU A 12 11.56 -3.85 -10.19
CA GLU A 12 10.48 -2.92 -9.86
C GLU A 12 9.35 -2.91 -10.91
N THR A 13 9.69 -2.95 -12.21
CA THR A 13 8.68 -2.96 -13.29
C THR A 13 7.89 -4.26 -13.36
N LYS A 14 8.48 -5.40 -12.95
CA LYS A 14 7.75 -6.69 -12.92
C LYS A 14 6.75 -6.71 -11.77
N LEU A 15 7.15 -6.21 -10.60
CA LEU A 15 6.28 -6.12 -9.44
C LEU A 15 5.12 -5.15 -9.71
N GLU A 16 5.42 -3.97 -10.29
CA GLU A 16 4.41 -3.00 -10.68
C GLU A 16 3.42 -3.59 -11.70
N ALA A 17 3.91 -4.31 -12.72
CA ALA A 17 3.02 -5.00 -13.66
C ALA A 17 2.08 -6.01 -12.96
N LYS A 18 2.59 -6.81 -12.03
CA LYS A 18 1.76 -7.73 -11.23
C LYS A 18 0.72 -6.99 -10.38
N MET A 19 1.09 -5.84 -9.80
CA MET A 19 0.16 -5.00 -9.03
C MET A 19 -0.96 -4.45 -9.91
N VAL A 20 -0.62 -3.95 -11.10
CA VAL A 20 -1.58 -3.45 -12.10
C VAL A 20 -2.56 -4.57 -12.51
N GLU A 21 -2.04 -5.77 -12.83
CA GLU A 21 -2.88 -6.92 -13.17
C GLU A 21 -3.83 -7.30 -12.03
N ALA A 22 -3.33 -7.33 -10.79
CA ALA A 22 -4.15 -7.59 -9.61
C ALA A 22 -5.24 -6.52 -9.41
N MET A 23 -4.92 -5.25 -9.64
CA MET A 23 -5.90 -4.14 -9.58
C MET A 23 -6.98 -4.27 -10.64
N GLN A 24 -6.61 -4.59 -11.88
CA GLN A 24 -7.58 -4.79 -12.97
C GLN A 24 -8.51 -5.97 -12.69
N HIS A 25 -7.98 -7.06 -12.12
CA HIS A 25 -8.78 -8.19 -11.67
C HIS A 25 -9.78 -7.79 -10.57
N ARG A 26 -9.33 -7.02 -9.57
CA ARG A 26 -10.19 -6.50 -8.50
C ARG A 26 -11.25 -5.52 -9.03
N ALA A 27 -10.87 -4.64 -9.95
CA ALA A 27 -11.78 -3.72 -10.64
C ALA A 27 -12.87 -4.45 -11.45
N SER A 28 -12.65 -5.71 -11.83
CA SER A 28 -13.63 -6.56 -12.51
C SER A 28 -14.62 -7.22 -11.54
N LYS A 29 -14.23 -7.43 -10.27
CA LYS A 29 -15.10 -7.94 -9.19
C LYS A 29 -16.07 -6.86 -8.67
N GLY A 30 -15.77 -5.58 -8.95
CA GLY A 30 -16.56 -4.42 -8.54
C GLY A 30 -16.27 -3.99 -7.10
N THR A 31 -16.40 -2.69 -6.82
CA THR A 31 -16.15 -2.11 -5.50
C THR A 31 -17.45 -1.83 -4.75
N THR A 32 -17.41 -1.96 -3.43
CA THR A 32 -18.51 -1.56 -2.53
C THR A 32 -18.48 -0.06 -2.20
N ILE A 33 -17.37 0.62 -2.48
CA ILE A 33 -17.15 2.02 -2.14
C ILE A 33 -17.78 2.91 -3.21
N LYS A 34 -18.72 3.75 -2.78
CA LYS A 34 -19.49 4.62 -3.68
C LYS A 34 -18.85 5.99 -3.92
N SER A 35 -18.00 6.45 -3.01
CA SER A 35 -17.38 7.77 -3.06
C SER A 35 -16.15 7.82 -2.18
N PHE A 36 -15.23 8.73 -2.50
CA PHE A 36 -14.03 8.96 -1.72
C PHE A 36 -14.37 9.32 -0.25
N ASN A 37 -15.43 10.10 -0.02
CA ASN A 37 -15.92 10.43 1.33
C ASN A 37 -16.32 9.20 2.15
N SER A 38 -16.80 8.13 1.50
CA SER A 38 -17.12 6.87 2.19
C SER A 38 -15.87 6.20 2.78
N ILE A 39 -14.70 6.45 2.18
CA ILE A 39 -13.40 5.99 2.69
C ILE A 39 -13.01 6.81 3.92
N ILE A 40 -13.17 8.13 3.87
CA ILE A 40 -12.86 9.05 4.98
C ILE A 40 -13.64 8.65 6.24
N LEU A 41 -14.92 8.28 6.11
CA LEU A 41 -15.74 7.79 7.23
C LEU A 41 -15.22 6.47 7.84
N LYS A 42 -14.42 5.71 7.10
CA LYS A 42 -13.78 4.48 7.59
C LYS A 42 -12.41 4.74 8.22
N PHE A 43 -11.82 5.94 8.12
CA PHE A 43 -10.48 6.25 8.64
C PHE A 43 -10.28 5.83 10.10
N PRO A 44 -11.19 6.12 11.05
CA PRO A 44 -11.00 5.70 12.44
C PRO A 44 -10.93 4.18 12.63
N LYS A 45 -11.67 3.42 11.80
CA LYS A 45 -11.64 1.95 11.84
C LYS A 45 -10.37 1.41 11.20
N ILE A 46 -9.91 2.05 10.13
CA ILE A 46 -8.66 1.74 9.45
C ILE A 46 -7.48 2.00 10.40
N ASP A 47 -7.37 3.19 10.99
CA ASP A 47 -6.39 3.55 12.03
C ASP A 47 -6.35 2.49 13.14
N HIS A 48 -7.49 2.21 13.77
CA HIS A 48 -7.57 1.23 14.86
C HIS A 48 -7.09 -0.17 14.45
N THR A 49 -7.33 -0.55 13.19
CA THR A 49 -6.91 -1.87 12.68
C THR A 49 -5.43 -1.89 12.36
N LEU A 50 -4.91 -0.83 11.73
CA LEU A 50 -3.50 -0.71 11.37
C LEU A 50 -2.63 -0.58 12.62
N ARG A 51 -3.07 0.12 13.68
CA ARG A 51 -2.38 0.15 14.98
C ARG A 51 -2.21 -1.25 15.60
N LYS A 52 -3.13 -2.18 15.37
CA LYS A 52 -2.97 -3.57 15.84
C LYS A 52 -1.87 -4.32 15.09
N CYS A 53 -1.53 -3.89 13.89
CA CYS A 53 -0.37 -4.41 13.18
C CYS A 53 0.96 -4.02 13.84
N LYS A 54 0.97 -3.05 14.77
CA LYS A 54 2.19 -2.69 15.52
C LYS A 54 2.76 -3.87 16.29
N ALA A 55 1.91 -4.67 16.93
CA ALA A 55 2.34 -5.89 17.61
C ALA A 55 2.91 -6.96 16.64
N ILE A 56 2.57 -6.89 15.34
CA ILE A 56 3.14 -7.78 14.33
C ILE A 56 4.48 -7.22 13.86
N PHE A 57 4.56 -5.90 13.67
CA PHE A 57 5.80 -5.20 13.34
C PHE A 57 6.89 -5.48 14.39
N GLU A 58 6.58 -5.30 15.67
CA GLU A 58 7.47 -5.60 16.80
C GLU A 58 7.84 -7.10 16.90
N GLN A 59 7.08 -8.00 16.28
CA GLN A 59 7.42 -9.42 16.21
C GLN A 59 8.37 -9.76 15.04
N PHE A 60 8.52 -8.84 14.09
CA PHE A 60 9.36 -9.00 12.90
C PHE A 60 10.67 -8.24 13.03
N ASP A 61 10.65 -7.09 13.69
CA ASP A 61 11.81 -6.33 14.16
C ASP A 61 12.48 -7.11 15.32
N GLU A 62 13.38 -8.04 14.99
CA GLU A 62 14.01 -8.96 15.95
C GLU A 62 15.00 -8.25 16.85
N ASP A 63 15.68 -7.22 16.32
CA ASP A 63 16.64 -6.41 17.06
C ASP A 63 16.02 -5.19 17.75
N SER A 64 14.72 -4.93 17.51
CA SER A 64 13.95 -3.82 18.08
C SER A 64 14.54 -2.46 17.74
N ASN A 65 15.12 -2.31 16.55
CA ASN A 65 15.73 -1.07 16.08
C ASN A 65 14.71 -0.07 15.52
N GLY A 66 13.43 -0.46 15.38
CA GLY A 66 12.34 0.37 14.86
C GLY A 66 12.17 0.31 13.34
N ALA A 67 12.88 -0.58 12.64
CA ALA A 67 12.80 -0.83 11.20
C ALA A 67 13.06 -2.31 10.89
N ILE A 68 12.33 -2.84 9.91
CA ILE A 68 12.53 -4.24 9.47
C ILE A 68 13.56 -4.24 8.34
N ASP A 69 14.69 -4.89 8.56
CA ASP A 69 15.71 -5.06 7.52
C ASP A 69 15.35 -6.16 6.50
N HIS A 70 16.18 -6.31 5.47
CA HIS A 70 15.94 -7.30 4.43
C HIS A 70 15.97 -8.75 4.93
N GLU A 71 16.85 -9.07 5.89
CA GLU A 71 16.95 -10.41 6.47
C GLU A 71 15.74 -10.73 7.36
N GLU A 72 15.30 -9.77 8.16
CA GLU A 72 14.11 -9.83 9.00
C GLU A 72 12.83 -9.97 8.17
N LEU A 73 12.71 -9.20 7.08
CA LEU A 73 11.62 -9.36 6.13
C LEU A 73 11.56 -10.78 5.56
N LYS A 74 12.71 -11.32 5.14
CA LYS A 74 12.81 -12.67 4.58
C LYS A 74 12.39 -13.74 5.59
N LYS A 75 12.85 -13.63 6.84
CA LYS A 75 12.43 -14.52 7.95
C LYS A 75 10.93 -14.40 8.22
N CYS A 76 10.41 -13.18 8.22
CA CYS A 76 9.00 -12.87 8.41
C CYS A 76 8.12 -13.54 7.34
N LEU A 77 8.42 -13.34 6.06
CA LEU A 77 7.64 -13.92 4.95
C LEU A 77 7.66 -15.46 5.01
N HIS A 78 8.80 -16.04 5.38
CA HIS A 78 8.91 -17.48 5.62
C HIS A 78 8.07 -17.95 6.83
N LYS A 79 8.04 -17.18 7.93
CA LYS A 79 7.22 -17.46 9.13
C LYS A 79 5.72 -17.35 8.83
N LEU A 80 5.34 -16.41 7.98
CA LEU A 80 3.98 -16.28 7.46
C LEU A 80 3.61 -17.42 6.49
N GLN A 81 4.54 -18.32 6.15
CA GLN A 81 4.40 -19.38 5.14
C GLN A 81 3.95 -18.84 3.79
N VAL A 82 4.37 -17.62 3.48
CA VAL A 82 4.08 -17.01 2.20
C VAL A 82 5.25 -17.33 1.29
N CYS A 83 5.01 -18.23 0.33
CA CYS A 83 6.02 -18.56 -0.67
C CYS A 83 6.24 -17.37 -1.60
N PHE A 84 7.38 -16.70 -1.44
CA PHE A 84 7.95 -15.73 -2.37
C PHE A 84 9.36 -16.19 -2.75
N THR A 85 9.78 -15.93 -3.99
CA THR A 85 11.18 -16.12 -4.38
C THR A 85 12.06 -15.04 -3.78
N GLU A 86 13.37 -15.26 -3.71
CA GLU A 86 14.31 -14.24 -3.23
C GLU A 86 14.25 -12.95 -4.07
N GLU A 87 14.06 -13.07 -5.39
CA GLU A 87 13.81 -11.94 -6.30
C GLU A 87 12.52 -11.20 -5.89
N GLU A 88 11.41 -11.91 -5.63
CA GLU A 88 10.16 -11.25 -5.23
C GLU A 88 10.24 -10.56 -3.86
N ILE A 89 11.04 -11.10 -2.92
CA ILE A 89 11.27 -10.49 -1.61
C ILE A 89 12.10 -9.21 -1.77
N GLU A 90 13.13 -9.24 -2.61
CA GLU A 90 13.95 -8.07 -2.93
C GLU A 90 13.11 -6.98 -3.61
N ASP A 91 12.23 -7.37 -4.54
CA ASP A 91 11.34 -6.45 -5.23
C ASP A 91 10.34 -5.81 -4.28
N LEU A 92 9.74 -6.62 -3.39
CA LEU A 92 8.82 -6.13 -2.37
C LEU A 92 9.52 -5.19 -1.38
N PHE A 93 10.74 -5.53 -0.95
CA PHE A 93 11.52 -4.69 -0.06
C PHE A 93 11.77 -3.33 -0.70
N LYS A 94 12.30 -3.30 -1.92
CA LYS A 94 12.58 -2.06 -2.66
C LYS A 94 11.32 -1.24 -2.92
N ALA A 95 10.19 -1.88 -3.21
CA ALA A 95 8.94 -1.18 -3.44
C ALA A 95 8.33 -0.56 -2.17
N CYS A 96 8.68 -1.08 -0.98
CA CYS A 96 8.19 -0.58 0.30
C CYS A 96 9.14 0.41 0.97
N ASP A 97 10.45 0.26 0.76
CA ASP A 97 11.50 1.17 1.22
C ASP A 97 11.46 2.49 0.41
N MET A 98 10.41 3.28 0.64
CA MET A 98 10.17 4.53 -0.11
C MET A 98 11.12 5.65 0.29
N ASN A 99 11.68 5.59 1.51
CA ASN A 99 12.62 6.58 2.01
C ASN A 99 14.10 6.24 1.67
N GLU A 100 14.35 5.06 1.08
CA GLU A 100 15.67 4.51 0.73
C GLU A 100 16.65 4.43 1.90
N ASP A 101 16.16 4.21 3.13
CA ASP A 101 16.99 4.11 4.33
C ASP A 101 17.43 2.67 4.63
N MET A 102 17.10 1.72 3.74
CA MET A 102 17.39 0.29 3.87
C MET A 102 16.73 -0.36 5.09
N GLY A 103 15.61 0.20 5.56
CA GLY A 103 14.78 -0.37 6.62
C GLY A 103 13.30 -0.06 6.39
N ILE A 104 12.44 -1.06 6.61
CA ILE A 104 11.00 -0.86 6.49
C ILE A 104 10.48 -0.36 7.83
N LYS A 105 10.12 0.92 7.92
CA LYS A 105 9.44 1.49 9.10
C LYS A 105 8.00 1.03 9.20
N PHE A 106 7.33 1.35 10.31
CA PHE A 106 5.97 0.89 10.57
C PHE A 106 4.95 1.28 9.48
N ASN A 107 5.01 2.49 8.94
CA ASN A 107 4.15 2.95 7.84
C ASN A 107 4.42 2.17 6.54
N GLU A 108 5.68 1.92 6.20
CA GLU A 108 6.12 1.13 5.05
C GLU A 108 5.76 -0.35 5.23
N PHE A 109 5.78 -0.84 6.45
CA PHE A 109 5.34 -2.19 6.79
C PHE A 109 3.84 -2.37 6.52
N ILE A 110 3.00 -1.36 6.74
CA ILE A 110 1.59 -1.42 6.34
C ILE A 110 1.45 -1.51 4.81
N VAL A 111 2.27 -0.75 4.06
CA VAL A 111 2.32 -0.84 2.59
C VAL A 111 2.67 -2.25 2.18
N LEU A 112 3.75 -2.83 2.74
CA LEU A 112 4.18 -4.21 2.51
C LEU A 112 3.05 -5.21 2.76
N LEU A 113 2.38 -5.16 3.92
CA LEU A 113 1.29 -6.07 4.23
C LEU A 113 0.14 -5.97 3.22
N CYS A 114 -0.18 -4.76 2.76
CA CYS A 114 -1.21 -4.54 1.76
C CYS A 114 -0.78 -5.05 0.36
N LEU A 115 0.49 -4.89 -0.02
CA LEU A 115 1.03 -5.43 -1.27
C LEU A 115 1.03 -6.96 -1.27
N VAL A 116 1.46 -7.58 -0.16
CA VAL A 116 1.41 -9.03 0.02
C VAL A 116 -0.04 -9.54 -0.08
N TYR A 117 -0.99 -8.81 0.51
CA TYR A 117 -2.42 -9.11 0.39
C TYR A 117 -2.93 -9.02 -1.06
N LEU A 118 -2.53 -7.99 -1.81
CA LEU A 118 -2.94 -7.78 -3.20
C LEU A 118 -2.38 -8.85 -4.14
N LEU A 119 -1.10 -9.17 -4.01
CA LEU A 119 -0.38 -10.08 -4.91
C LEU A 119 -0.71 -11.55 -4.67
N LYS A 120 -1.24 -11.90 -3.49
CA LYS A 120 -1.67 -13.26 -3.14
C LYS A 120 -3.14 -13.51 -3.52
N ASP A 121 -3.49 -13.41 -4.81
CA ASP A 121 -4.80 -13.83 -5.36
C ASP A 121 -4.83 -15.34 -5.72
N ASN A 122 -3.80 -16.11 -5.32
CA ASN A 122 -3.82 -17.57 -5.41
C ASN A 122 -4.66 -18.12 -4.24
N ALA A 123 -5.95 -18.31 -4.52
CA ALA A 123 -7.06 -18.66 -3.63
C ALA A 123 -6.90 -19.90 -2.71
N THR A 124 -5.71 -20.47 -2.55
CA THR A 124 -5.50 -21.74 -1.85
C THR A 124 -4.51 -21.70 -0.68
N GLU A 125 -3.75 -20.61 -0.48
CA GLU A 125 -2.65 -20.65 0.50
C GLU A 125 -2.60 -19.48 1.49
N PHE A 126 -3.44 -18.46 1.33
CA PHE A 126 -3.60 -17.43 2.35
C PHE A 126 -4.59 -17.89 3.43
N GLU A 127 -4.25 -18.96 4.14
CA GLU A 127 -4.75 -19.23 5.50
C GLU A 127 -4.16 -18.25 6.54
N ALA A 128 -3.70 -17.08 6.10
CA ALA A 128 -3.30 -16.01 6.99
C ALA A 128 -4.50 -15.42 7.77
N LYS A 129 -5.73 -15.83 7.45
CA LYS A 129 -6.96 -15.59 8.24
C LYS A 129 -6.80 -15.88 9.74
N SER A 130 -5.86 -16.74 10.13
CA SER A 130 -5.58 -17.10 11.53
C SER A 130 -4.21 -16.67 12.08
N ARG A 131 -3.26 -16.20 11.28
CA ARG A 131 -1.85 -16.09 11.73
C ARG A 131 -1.46 -14.73 12.29
N MET A 132 -1.90 -13.66 11.64
CA MET A 132 -1.64 -12.31 12.14
C MET A 132 -2.51 -12.00 13.36
N GLY A 133 -3.61 -12.73 13.58
CA GLY A 133 -4.48 -12.54 14.75
C GLY A 133 -5.16 -11.17 14.81
N VAL A 134 -5.07 -10.35 13.76
CA VAL A 134 -5.66 -9.02 13.71
C VAL A 134 -7.05 -9.10 13.07
N PRO A 135 -8.12 -8.91 13.85
CA PRO A 135 -9.48 -8.93 13.30
C PRO A 135 -9.69 -7.71 12.38
N ASN A 136 -10.44 -7.93 11.30
CA ASN A 136 -10.79 -6.91 10.29
C ASN A 136 -9.62 -6.39 9.43
N LEU A 137 -8.42 -6.97 9.52
CA LEU A 137 -7.28 -6.55 8.69
C LEU A 137 -7.54 -6.72 7.20
N GLU A 138 -8.11 -7.87 6.81
CA GLU A 138 -8.52 -8.14 5.42
C GLU A 138 -9.51 -7.08 4.91
N ALA A 139 -10.53 -6.75 5.69
CA ALA A 139 -11.51 -5.73 5.32
C ALA A 139 -10.90 -4.32 5.19
N THR A 140 -9.86 -4.03 5.97
CA THR A 140 -9.08 -2.77 5.85
C THR A 140 -8.31 -2.74 4.54
N PHE A 141 -7.54 -3.78 4.21
CA PHE A 141 -6.82 -3.85 2.92
C PHE A 141 -7.76 -3.89 1.72
N GLU A 142 -8.87 -4.62 1.81
CA GLU A 142 -9.94 -4.56 0.80
C GLU A 142 -10.45 -3.13 0.61
N THR A 143 -10.66 -2.38 1.70
CA THR A 143 -11.10 -0.98 1.61
C THR A 143 -10.05 -0.10 0.91
N LEU A 144 -8.75 -0.33 1.14
CA LEU A 144 -7.67 0.42 0.48
C LEU A 144 -7.56 0.08 -1.02
N VAL A 145 -7.68 -1.19 -1.37
CA VAL A 145 -7.69 -1.66 -2.76
C VAL A 145 -8.91 -1.09 -3.49
N ASP A 146 -10.10 -1.21 -2.90
CA ASP A 146 -11.34 -0.64 -3.44
C ASP A 146 -11.26 0.88 -3.61
N ALA A 147 -10.59 1.57 -2.68
CA ALA A 147 -10.37 3.00 -2.77
C ALA A 147 -9.52 3.37 -3.99
N PHE A 148 -8.42 2.65 -4.21
CA PHE A 148 -7.56 2.88 -5.37
C PHE A 148 -8.31 2.58 -6.68
N VAL A 149 -9.02 1.45 -6.76
CA VAL A 149 -9.86 1.08 -7.91
C VAL A 149 -10.96 2.10 -8.20
N LEU A 150 -11.47 2.80 -7.18
CA LEU A 150 -12.45 3.87 -7.37
C LEU A 150 -11.80 5.12 -8.00
N LEU A 151 -10.54 5.40 -7.66
CA LEU A 151 -9.77 6.52 -8.19
C LEU A 151 -9.29 6.23 -9.62
N ASP A 152 -8.72 5.06 -9.86
CA ASP A 152 -8.22 4.61 -11.17
C ASP A 152 -9.39 4.22 -12.09
N LYS A 153 -9.90 5.20 -12.85
CA LYS A 153 -11.10 5.04 -13.69
C LYS A 153 -10.76 4.33 -14.99
N ASN A 154 -9.60 4.65 -15.58
CA ASN A 154 -9.18 4.08 -16.84
C ASN A 154 -8.57 2.67 -16.68
N LYS A 155 -8.31 2.24 -15.44
CA LYS A 155 -7.75 0.94 -15.04
C LYS A 155 -6.34 0.71 -15.59
N ASP A 156 -5.57 1.79 -15.75
CA ASP A 156 -4.18 1.72 -16.18
C ASP A 156 -3.23 1.36 -15.02
N GLY A 157 -3.76 1.29 -13.80
CA GLY A 157 -3.02 0.96 -12.58
C GLY A 157 -2.35 2.15 -11.91
N TYR A 158 -2.60 3.35 -12.42
CA TYR A 158 -2.14 4.62 -11.88
C TYR A 158 -3.33 5.57 -11.70
N VAL A 159 -3.21 6.51 -10.78
CA VAL A 159 -4.20 7.56 -10.60
C VAL A 159 -3.62 8.85 -11.14
N SER A 160 -4.22 9.38 -12.20
CA SER A 160 -3.86 10.69 -12.74
C SER A 160 -4.50 11.82 -11.93
N LYS A 161 -3.94 13.04 -12.04
CA LYS A 161 -4.51 14.24 -11.41
C LYS A 161 -5.97 14.47 -11.81
N ASN A 162 -6.31 14.18 -13.06
CA ASN A 162 -7.66 14.33 -13.57
C ASN A 162 -8.63 13.33 -12.93
N GLU A 163 -8.20 12.09 -12.74
CA GLU A 163 -8.99 11.05 -12.09
C GLU A 163 -9.23 11.36 -10.61
N MET A 164 -8.20 11.81 -9.90
CA MET A 164 -8.32 12.26 -8.51
C MET A 164 -9.33 13.41 -8.36
N VAL A 165 -9.22 14.43 -9.22
CA VAL A 165 -10.15 15.57 -9.23
C VAL A 165 -11.58 15.12 -9.56
N GLN A 166 -11.75 14.21 -10.52
CA GLN A 166 -13.06 13.67 -10.87
C GLN A 166 -13.68 12.88 -9.70
N ALA A 167 -12.93 11.95 -9.09
CA ALA A 167 -13.43 11.13 -8.00
C ALA A 167 -13.84 11.96 -6.77
N ILE A 168 -13.12 13.05 -6.49
CA ILE A 168 -13.46 13.97 -5.41
C ILE A 168 -14.68 14.84 -5.78
N ASN A 169 -14.77 15.35 -7.02
CA ASN A 169 -15.90 16.18 -7.44
C ASN A 169 -17.20 15.39 -7.64
N GLU A 170 -17.13 14.10 -7.98
CA GLU A 170 -18.27 13.17 -8.08
C GLU A 170 -19.00 13.01 -6.73
N SER A 171 -18.33 13.31 -5.61
CA SER A 171 -18.94 13.29 -4.27
C SER A 171 -19.93 14.44 -4.02
N GLY A 172 -20.04 15.41 -4.94
CA GLY A 172 -21.00 16.53 -4.89
C GLY A 172 -20.46 17.82 -4.26
N GLU A 173 -19.23 17.81 -3.76
CA GLU A 173 -18.57 18.98 -3.19
C GLU A 173 -17.84 19.79 -4.27
N ARG A 174 -18.54 20.75 -4.88
CA ARG A 174 -18.04 21.62 -5.97
C ARG A 174 -16.82 22.50 -5.61
N SER A 175 -16.36 22.49 -4.36
CA SER A 175 -15.26 23.33 -3.84
C SER A 175 -13.96 22.55 -3.58
N SER A 176 -13.91 21.26 -3.94
CA SER A 176 -12.86 20.34 -3.51
C SER A 176 -11.68 20.23 -4.49
N GLY A 177 -11.67 20.99 -5.59
CA GLY A 177 -10.57 21.00 -6.57
C GLY A 177 -9.18 21.34 -5.99
N PRO A 178 -9.04 22.39 -5.14
CA PRO A 178 -7.77 22.68 -4.46
C PRO A 178 -7.36 21.58 -3.48
N ILE A 179 -8.33 20.95 -2.81
CA ILE A 179 -8.09 19.86 -1.86
C ILE A 179 -7.60 18.62 -2.63
N ALA A 180 -8.27 18.26 -3.73
CA ALA A 180 -7.89 17.15 -4.60
C ALA A 180 -6.48 17.34 -5.17
N THR A 181 -6.14 18.57 -5.57
CA THR A 181 -4.79 18.90 -6.08
C THR A 181 -3.75 18.74 -4.98
N LYS A 182 -4.00 19.25 -3.77
CA LYS A 182 -3.07 19.08 -2.64
C LYS A 182 -2.87 17.61 -2.28
N ARG A 183 -3.96 16.84 -2.23
CA ARG A 183 -3.93 15.40 -1.92
C ARG A 183 -3.22 14.60 -2.99
N PHE A 184 -3.37 14.98 -4.25
CA PHE A 184 -2.60 14.41 -5.35
C PHE A 184 -1.10 14.71 -5.21
N GLU A 185 -0.73 15.96 -4.92
CA GLU A 185 0.67 16.37 -4.72
C GLU A 185 1.32 15.70 -3.49
N GLU A 186 0.54 15.40 -2.46
CA GLU A 186 0.99 14.63 -1.29
C GLU A 186 1.20 13.14 -1.60
N MET A 187 0.54 12.61 -2.64
CA MET A 187 0.67 11.23 -3.10
C MET A 187 1.78 11.05 -4.13
N ASP A 188 1.88 11.95 -5.10
CA ASP A 188 2.85 11.96 -6.20
C ASP A 188 4.26 12.33 -5.68
N TRP A 189 4.87 11.39 -4.94
CA TRP A 189 6.12 11.61 -4.22
C TRP A 189 7.31 11.76 -5.18
N ASP A 190 7.35 10.93 -6.22
CA ASP A 190 8.38 11.00 -7.26
C ASP A 190 8.14 12.12 -8.29
N LYS A 191 6.96 12.76 -8.25
CA LYS A 191 6.52 13.85 -9.13
C LYS A 191 6.50 13.47 -10.61
N ASN A 192 6.25 12.21 -10.91
CA ASN A 192 6.11 11.72 -12.29
C ASN A 192 4.76 12.14 -12.92
N GLY A 193 3.82 12.66 -12.11
CA GLY A 193 2.51 13.14 -12.55
C GLY A 193 1.41 12.07 -12.55
N SER A 194 1.69 10.91 -11.96
CA SER A 194 0.82 9.77 -11.79
C SER A 194 1.06 9.12 -10.44
N VAL A 195 0.00 8.80 -9.71
CA VAL A 195 0.11 8.15 -8.41
C VAL A 195 0.00 6.64 -8.58
N SER A 196 1.08 5.93 -8.28
CA SER A 196 1.10 4.47 -8.20
C SER A 196 0.37 3.95 -6.96
N PHE A 197 0.07 2.64 -6.90
CA PHE A 197 -0.59 2.08 -5.72
C PHE A 197 0.27 2.17 -4.44
N LYS A 198 1.60 2.02 -4.55
CA LYS A 198 2.53 2.16 -3.42
C LYS A 198 2.47 3.57 -2.83
N GLU A 199 2.52 4.59 -3.69
CA GLU A 199 2.39 6.00 -3.32
C GLU A 199 1.03 6.33 -2.69
N PHE A 200 -0.05 5.79 -3.27
CA PHE A 200 -1.38 5.93 -2.67
C PHE A 200 -1.40 5.36 -1.25
N LEU A 201 -0.91 4.14 -1.03
CA LEU A 201 -0.92 3.51 0.28
C LEU A 201 -0.09 4.29 1.30
N PHE A 202 1.10 4.74 0.92
CA PHE A 202 2.00 5.48 1.80
C PHE A 202 1.45 6.85 2.21
N ALA A 203 0.90 7.60 1.25
CA ALA A 203 0.21 8.85 1.58
C ALA A 203 -1.03 8.59 2.46
N PHE A 204 -1.74 7.49 2.21
CA PHE A 204 -2.92 7.12 2.98
C PHE A 204 -2.58 6.77 4.43
N THR A 205 -1.52 6.01 4.69
CA THR A 205 -1.08 5.69 6.06
C THR A 205 -0.71 6.95 6.83
N THR A 206 -0.10 7.93 6.15
CA THR A 206 0.20 9.25 6.71
C THR A 206 -1.10 10.02 7.04
N TRP A 207 -2.08 10.05 6.14
CA TRP A 207 -3.35 10.77 6.37
C TRP A 207 -4.24 10.18 7.44
N VAL A 208 -4.16 8.87 7.64
CA VAL A 208 -4.88 8.17 8.71
C VAL A 208 -4.30 8.52 10.10
N GLY A 209 -3.10 9.11 10.15
CA GLY A 209 -2.43 9.49 11.40
C GLY A 209 -1.66 8.32 12.03
N ILE A 210 -1.09 7.45 11.19
CA ILE A 210 -0.25 6.33 11.61
C ILE A 210 1.20 6.78 11.88
N GLU A 211 1.48 8.08 11.75
CA GLU A 211 2.73 8.65 12.26
C GLU A 211 2.92 8.15 13.70
N GLU A 212 4.13 7.68 13.98
CA GLU A 212 4.55 7.50 15.36
C GLU A 212 4.30 8.84 16.03
N VAL A 213 3.32 8.87 16.94
CA VAL A 213 3.34 9.83 18.01
C VAL A 213 4.66 9.53 18.69
N GLY A 214 5.72 10.22 18.26
CA GLY A 214 6.86 10.43 19.11
C GLY A 214 6.26 10.90 20.44
N ASP A 215 6.65 10.24 21.51
CA ASP A 215 6.44 10.74 22.86
C ASP A 215 7.00 12.17 22.92
N ASP A 216 6.20 13.15 22.51
CA ASP A 216 6.30 14.55 22.92
C ASP A 216 5.29 14.77 24.07
N ASP A 217 5.11 13.73 24.90
CA ASP A 217 4.62 13.83 26.27
C ASP A 217 5.78 14.17 27.22
N GLU A 218 6.68 15.09 26.86
CA GLU A 218 7.54 15.76 27.83
C GLU A 218 8.14 17.06 27.30
N HIS A 219 7.37 18.15 27.20
CA HIS A 219 7.93 19.49 27.48
C HIS A 219 6.88 20.50 27.97
N HIS A 220 6.88 20.64 29.30
CA HIS A 220 6.42 21.75 30.16
C HIS A 220 4.93 21.97 30.46
#